data_AF-A0A174UN58-F1
#
_entry.id   AF-A0A174UN58-F1
#
_cell.length_a   1.000
_cell.length_b   1.000
_cell.length_c   1.000
_cell.angle_alpha   90.00
_cell.angle_beta   90.00
_cell.angle_gamma   90.00
#
_symmetry.space_group_name_H-M   'P 1'
#
loop_
_entity.id
_entity.type
_entity.pdbx_description
1 polymer ?
#
loop_
_entity_poly.entity_id
_entity_poly.type
_entity_poly.pdbx_seq_one_letter_code
_entity_poly.pdbx_strand_id
1 'polypeptide(L)'
;MGALITAKENFHAVSLSGGKDSTCLLLLMIERGLPIDAVIWADTGMEFPEMYGHISKVDEHLYRERGLHITTLRSPKSFEYMMFDEPKQKPSTLENRARLGVPPYGNGWPGIKVRWCTGQLKTHQINKELTRLKGQHRLQQYVGIAADEAHRCKDLHYPLVDWGITEAQALQLCYDRGFDFGGLYRIYHRASCWCCPFQRIGELRNLRHHHPELWARLLDLDNRARTQFGPGPLGQFKQSWSVARLAERFAREDGQTASIQPNAPNDAT
;
A
#
# COMPACT_ATOMS: atom_id res chain seq x y z
N MET A 1 -2.05 -39.36 10.70
CA MET A 1 -3.45 -39.39 10.22
C MET A 1 -3.86 -37.95 9.98
N GLY A 2 -3.94 -37.54 8.70
CA GLY A 2 -4.31 -36.16 8.35
C GLY A 2 -5.76 -35.90 8.74
N ALA A 3 -6.00 -34.84 9.50
CA ALA A 3 -7.35 -34.40 9.83
C ALA A 3 -8.11 -34.15 8.52
N LEU A 4 -9.22 -34.87 8.33
CA LEU A 4 -10.19 -34.58 7.29
C LEU A 4 -10.70 -33.15 7.53
N ILE A 5 -10.29 -32.22 6.68
CA ILE A 5 -10.83 -30.86 6.67
C ILE A 5 -12.28 -31.00 6.20
N THR A 6 -13.21 -31.06 7.14
CA THR A 6 -14.64 -30.95 6.83
C THR A 6 -14.89 -29.58 6.21
N ALA A 7 -15.47 -29.56 5.02
CA ALA A 7 -15.80 -28.33 4.33
C ALA A 7 -16.77 -27.51 5.20
N LYS A 8 -16.33 -26.37 5.73
CA LYS A 8 -17.21 -25.40 6.39
C LYS A 8 -18.24 -24.87 5.38
N GLU A 9 -19.53 -24.81 5.77
CA GLU A 9 -20.62 -24.28 4.94
C GLU A 9 -20.42 -22.82 4.52
N ASN A 10 -19.70 -22.05 5.32
CA ASN A 10 -19.21 -20.72 5.01
C ASN A 10 -17.79 -20.57 5.55
N PHE A 11 -16.87 -20.13 4.70
CA PHE A 11 -15.51 -19.78 5.10
C PHE A 11 -15.32 -18.27 4.99
N HIS A 12 -14.93 -17.63 6.08
CA HIS A 12 -14.92 -16.17 6.22
C HIS A 12 -13.49 -15.64 6.13
N ALA A 13 -13.15 -14.98 5.02
CA ALA A 13 -11.81 -14.42 4.79
C ALA A 13 -11.83 -12.89 4.82
N VAL A 14 -10.99 -12.29 5.66
CA VAL A 14 -10.79 -10.85 5.73
C VAL A 14 -9.58 -10.46 4.88
N SER A 15 -9.77 -9.54 3.92
CA SER A 15 -8.67 -8.94 3.15
C SER A 15 -8.10 -7.74 3.89
N LEU A 16 -6.98 -7.93 4.58
CA LEU A 16 -6.28 -6.90 5.33
C LEU A 16 -5.29 -6.17 4.40
N SER A 17 -5.38 -4.83 4.34
CA SER A 17 -4.39 -4.02 3.61
C SER A 17 -3.30 -3.47 4.53
N GLY A 18 -3.58 -3.42 5.83
CA GLY A 18 -2.76 -2.77 6.87
C GLY A 18 -3.17 -1.34 7.15
N GLY A 19 -3.95 -0.71 6.26
CA GLY A 19 -4.48 0.63 6.47
C GLY A 19 -5.63 0.67 7.49
N LYS A 20 -5.95 1.90 7.94
CA LYS A 20 -6.94 2.23 8.97
C LYS A 20 -8.28 1.51 8.78
N ASP A 21 -8.83 1.48 7.58
CA ASP A 21 -10.16 0.90 7.33
C ASP A 21 -10.12 -0.63 7.46
N SER A 22 -9.12 -1.27 6.88
CA SER A 22 -9.00 -2.74 6.95
C SER A 22 -8.65 -3.23 8.36
N THR A 23 -7.85 -2.47 9.10
CA THR A 23 -7.56 -2.76 10.52
C THR A 23 -8.82 -2.57 11.37
N CYS A 24 -9.51 -1.43 11.22
CA CYS A 24 -10.77 -1.17 11.93
C CYS A 24 -11.81 -2.28 11.68
N LEU A 25 -11.99 -2.68 10.42
CA LEU A 25 -12.86 -3.78 10.06
C LEU A 25 -12.53 -5.05 10.85
N LEU A 26 -11.26 -5.46 10.85
CA LEU A 26 -10.83 -6.67 11.55
C LEU A 26 -11.11 -6.59 13.06
N LEU A 27 -10.75 -5.47 13.69
CA LEU A 27 -10.98 -5.23 15.13
C LEU A 27 -12.46 -5.32 15.48
N LEU A 28 -13.32 -4.64 14.72
CA LEU A 28 -14.76 -4.65 14.96
C LEU A 28 -15.40 -6.00 14.66
N MET A 29 -14.93 -6.74 13.66
CA MET A 29 -15.39 -8.11 13.43
C MET A 29 -15.05 -9.02 14.62
N ILE A 30 -13.85 -8.87 15.20
CA ILE A 30 -13.44 -9.61 16.41
C ILE A 30 -14.36 -9.25 17.59
N GLU A 31 -14.57 -7.97 17.86
CA GLU A 31 -15.39 -7.52 19.00
C GLU A 31 -16.86 -7.90 18.87
N ARG A 32 -17.40 -7.85 17.66
CA ARG A 32 -18.79 -8.24 17.38
C ARG A 32 -19.00 -9.74 17.29
N GLY A 33 -17.97 -10.55 17.55
CA GLY A 33 -18.06 -12.01 17.48
C GLY A 33 -18.35 -12.54 16.08
N LEU A 34 -18.03 -11.79 15.03
CA LEU A 34 -18.24 -12.23 13.65
C LEU A 34 -17.26 -13.36 13.29
N PRO A 35 -17.68 -14.30 12.42
CA PRO A 35 -16.83 -15.39 11.99
C PRO A 35 -15.65 -14.87 11.17
N ILE A 36 -14.45 -15.36 11.51
CA ILE A 36 -13.19 -15.11 10.81
C ILE A 36 -12.46 -16.46 10.77
N ASP A 37 -12.22 -16.97 9.56
CA ASP A 37 -11.47 -18.21 9.33
C ASP A 37 -10.07 -17.94 8.76
N ALA A 38 -9.88 -16.81 8.08
CA ALA A 38 -8.58 -16.36 7.59
C ALA A 38 -8.49 -14.84 7.54
N VAL A 39 -7.30 -14.32 7.81
CA VAL A 39 -6.94 -12.93 7.54
C VAL A 39 -5.80 -12.95 6.54
N ILE A 40 -5.98 -12.29 5.40
CA ILE A 40 -5.05 -12.34 4.27
C ILE A 40 -4.43 -10.96 4.08
N TRP A 41 -3.10 -10.88 4.05
CA TRP A 41 -2.36 -9.67 3.76
C TRP A 41 -1.39 -9.90 2.60
N ALA A 42 -1.33 -8.97 1.65
CA ALA A 42 -0.41 -9.05 0.51
C ALA A 42 0.76 -8.09 0.70
N ASP A 43 1.93 -8.65 1.00
CA ASP A 43 3.17 -7.92 1.18
C ASP A 43 3.85 -7.67 -0.16
N THR A 44 4.02 -6.39 -0.49
CA THR A 44 4.65 -5.97 -1.75
C THR A 44 6.15 -5.75 -1.63
N GLY A 45 6.70 -5.78 -0.41
CA GLY A 45 8.07 -5.35 -0.11
C GLY A 45 8.26 -3.82 -0.07
N MET A 46 7.21 -3.04 -0.36
CA MET A 46 7.29 -1.57 -0.48
C MET A 46 6.41 -0.83 0.54
N GLU A 47 6.05 -1.48 1.65
CA GLU A 47 5.33 -0.83 2.75
C GLU A 47 6.32 -0.07 3.66
N PHE A 48 5.81 0.89 4.45
CA PHE A 48 6.64 1.60 5.44
C PHE A 48 7.14 0.63 6.54
N PRO A 49 8.33 0.84 7.13
CA PRO A 49 8.81 0.07 8.28
C PRO A 49 7.79 0.01 9.43
N GLU A 50 7.14 1.14 9.73
CA GLU A 50 6.11 1.25 10.75
C GLU A 50 4.85 0.46 10.40
N MET A 51 4.55 0.32 9.11
CA MET A 51 3.43 -0.53 8.65
C MET A 51 3.74 -2.01 8.91
N TYR A 52 4.99 -2.45 8.73
CA TYR A 52 5.38 -3.82 9.12
C TYR A 52 5.23 -4.04 10.64
N GLY A 53 5.66 -3.07 11.46
CA GLY A 53 5.45 -3.11 12.91
C GLY A 53 3.96 -3.15 13.29
N HIS A 54 3.14 -2.36 12.60
CA HIS A 54 1.69 -2.38 12.76
C HIS A 54 1.07 -3.73 12.41
N ILE A 55 1.45 -4.33 11.28
CA ILE A 55 0.96 -5.66 10.89
C ILE A 55 1.34 -6.71 11.93
N SER A 56 2.55 -6.68 12.48
CA SER A 56 2.97 -7.57 13.58
C SER A 56 2.06 -7.42 14.80
N LYS A 57 1.75 -6.18 15.19
CA LYS A 57 0.84 -5.89 16.30
C LYS A 57 -0.59 -6.39 16.05
N VAL A 58 -1.07 -6.27 14.82
CA VAL A 58 -2.38 -6.80 14.41
C VAL A 58 -2.38 -8.33 14.44
N ASP A 59 -1.30 -8.98 14.01
CA ASP A 59 -1.13 -10.44 14.06
C ASP A 59 -1.17 -10.97 15.50
N GLU A 60 -0.41 -10.35 16.40
CA GLU A 60 -0.41 -10.70 17.83
C GLU A 60 -1.79 -10.56 18.47
N HIS A 61 -2.52 -9.49 18.11
CA HIS A 61 -3.89 -9.30 18.58
C HIS A 61 -4.83 -10.37 18.02
N LEU A 62 -4.76 -10.65 16.72
CA LEU A 62 -5.57 -11.70 16.08
C LEU A 62 -5.31 -13.07 16.72
N TYR A 63 -4.04 -13.39 16.99
CA TYR A 63 -3.68 -14.65 17.63
C TYR A 63 -4.23 -14.75 19.05
N ARG A 64 -4.15 -13.67 19.84
CA ARG A 64 -4.72 -13.65 21.19
C ARG A 64 -6.23 -13.81 21.21
N GLU A 65 -6.95 -13.14 20.31
CA GLU A 65 -8.42 -13.11 20.32
C GLU A 65 -9.08 -14.28 19.56
N ARG A 66 -8.35 -14.92 18.65
CA ARG A 66 -8.90 -15.94 17.73
C ARG A 66 -8.01 -17.17 17.53
N GLY A 67 -6.76 -17.19 18.02
CA GLY A 67 -5.81 -18.26 17.75
C GLY A 67 -5.38 -18.35 16.27
N LEU A 68 -5.56 -17.26 15.52
CA LEU A 68 -5.26 -17.18 14.09
C LEU A 68 -4.04 -16.29 13.85
N HIS A 69 -3.25 -16.62 12.83
CA HIS A 69 -2.23 -15.73 12.28
C HIS A 69 -2.66 -15.20 10.91
N ILE A 70 -2.12 -14.05 10.54
CA ILE A 70 -2.26 -13.43 9.23
C ILE A 70 -1.53 -14.30 8.20
N THR A 71 -2.28 -14.74 7.19
CA THR A 71 -1.71 -15.37 6.00
C THR A 71 -1.05 -14.30 5.14
N THR A 72 0.28 -14.20 5.24
CA THR A 72 1.08 -13.28 4.44
C THR A 72 1.32 -13.86 3.05
N LEU A 73 0.83 -13.18 2.02
CA LEU A 73 1.03 -13.51 0.63
C LEU A 73 2.13 -12.65 0.02
N ARG A 74 3.10 -13.29 -0.62
CA ARG A 74 4.21 -12.62 -1.31
C ARG A 74 4.31 -13.10 -2.75
N SER A 75 4.54 -12.14 -3.65
CA SER A 75 4.96 -12.47 -5.01
C SER A 75 6.35 -13.12 -4.98
N PRO A 76 6.61 -14.17 -5.79
CA PRO A 76 7.95 -14.73 -5.94
C PRO A 76 8.93 -13.76 -6.62
N LYS A 77 8.41 -12.72 -7.29
CA LYS A 77 9.18 -11.65 -7.93
C LYS A 77 9.08 -10.38 -7.08
N SER A 78 10.21 -9.79 -6.74
CA SER A 78 10.26 -8.50 -6.01
C SER A 78 9.74 -7.34 -6.87
N PHE A 79 9.44 -6.22 -6.21
CA PHE A 79 9.08 -4.98 -6.88
C PHE A 79 10.19 -4.55 -7.85
N GLU A 80 11.44 -4.55 -7.41
CA GLU A 80 12.60 -4.15 -8.20
C GLU A 80 12.80 -5.06 -9.42
N TYR A 81 12.70 -6.38 -9.25
CA TYR A 81 12.79 -7.32 -10.37
C TYR A 81 11.69 -7.06 -11.40
N MET A 82 10.44 -6.88 -10.96
CA MET A 82 9.35 -6.54 -11.90
C MET A 82 9.56 -5.20 -12.57
N MET A 83 10.06 -4.21 -11.84
CA MET A 83 10.28 -2.86 -12.36
C MET A 83 11.40 -2.84 -13.39
N PHE A 84 12.50 -3.55 -13.16
CA PHE A 84 13.71 -3.41 -13.95
C PHE A 84 14.10 -4.62 -14.78
N ASP A 85 13.75 -5.85 -14.38
CA ASP A 85 14.44 -7.04 -14.91
C ASP A 85 13.48 -8.04 -15.56
N GLU A 86 12.17 -7.97 -15.31
CA GLU A 86 11.20 -8.93 -15.84
C GLU A 86 11.14 -8.91 -17.38
N PRO A 87 11.47 -10.02 -18.08
CA PRO A 87 11.43 -10.05 -19.55
C PRO A 87 10.02 -9.87 -20.11
N LYS A 88 9.87 -9.08 -21.18
CA LYS A 88 8.60 -8.98 -21.91
C LYS A 88 8.46 -10.16 -22.88
N GLN A 89 7.26 -10.73 -22.96
CA GLN A 89 7.00 -11.94 -23.73
C GLN A 89 6.18 -11.70 -25.01
N LYS A 90 5.36 -10.63 -25.04
CA LYS A 90 4.46 -10.36 -26.18
C LYS A 90 5.25 -9.80 -27.37
N PRO A 91 5.20 -10.41 -28.56
CA PRO A 91 5.94 -9.93 -29.75
C PRO A 91 5.68 -8.46 -30.07
N SER A 92 4.42 -8.02 -30.06
CA SER A 92 4.06 -6.62 -30.28
C SER A 92 4.64 -5.64 -29.25
N THR A 93 4.88 -6.10 -28.01
CA THR A 93 5.55 -5.30 -26.99
C THR A 93 7.04 -5.20 -27.26
N LEU A 94 7.67 -6.29 -27.71
CA LEU A 94 9.10 -6.32 -28.06
C LEU A 94 9.39 -5.43 -29.28
N GLU A 95 8.58 -5.54 -30.34
CA GLU A 95 8.68 -4.68 -31.52
C GLU A 95 8.52 -3.20 -31.18
N ASN A 96 7.49 -2.85 -30.39
CA ASN A 96 7.27 -1.47 -29.98
C ASN A 96 8.42 -0.93 -29.12
N ARG A 97 8.98 -1.76 -28.23
CA ARG A 97 10.13 -1.38 -27.40
C ARG A 97 11.40 -1.17 -28.23
N ALA A 98 11.67 -2.05 -29.20
CA ALA A 98 12.78 -1.88 -30.13
C ALA A 98 12.65 -0.57 -30.92
N ARG A 99 11.46 -0.26 -31.44
CA ARG A 99 11.18 1.01 -32.14
C ARG A 99 11.41 2.24 -31.25
N LEU A 100 11.10 2.15 -29.97
CA LEU A 100 11.25 3.24 -29.01
C LEU A 100 12.65 3.32 -28.36
N GLY A 101 13.56 2.40 -28.68
CA GLY A 101 14.88 2.33 -28.03
C GLY A 101 14.82 1.97 -26.54
N VAL A 102 13.78 1.24 -26.12
CA VAL A 102 13.56 0.83 -24.73
C VAL A 102 13.95 -0.64 -24.54
N PRO A 103 14.62 -1.03 -23.44
CA PRO A 103 14.99 -2.43 -23.20
C PRO A 103 13.81 -3.41 -23.22
N PRO A 104 13.99 -4.66 -23.68
CA PRO A 104 12.91 -5.66 -23.78
C PRO A 104 12.50 -6.30 -22.43
N TYR A 105 12.91 -5.71 -21.31
CA TYR A 105 12.68 -6.20 -19.95
C TYR A 105 12.34 -5.04 -18.99
N GLY A 106 11.85 -5.36 -17.80
CA GLY A 106 11.38 -4.40 -16.80
C GLY A 106 10.06 -3.71 -17.18
N ASN A 107 9.27 -3.35 -16.18
CA ASN A 107 8.00 -2.64 -16.36
C ASN A 107 8.11 -1.12 -16.29
N GLY A 108 9.20 -0.56 -15.74
CA GLY A 108 9.29 0.86 -15.41
C GLY A 108 8.28 1.27 -14.33
N TRP A 109 8.15 2.58 -14.11
CA TRP A 109 7.20 3.12 -13.14
C TRP A 109 5.74 2.75 -13.49
N PRO A 110 4.90 2.39 -12.50
CA PRO A 110 3.51 2.06 -12.75
C PRO A 110 2.71 3.31 -13.15
N GLY A 111 2.09 3.25 -14.32
CA GLY A 111 1.28 4.34 -14.87
C GLY A 111 -0.21 4.21 -14.53
N ILE A 112 -0.99 5.26 -14.80
CA ILE A 112 -2.44 5.27 -14.48
C ILE A 112 -3.20 4.14 -15.19
N LYS A 113 -2.78 3.81 -16.42
CA LYS A 113 -3.35 2.73 -17.24
C LYS A 113 -2.87 1.34 -16.80
N VAL A 114 -1.63 1.24 -16.29
CA VAL A 114 -0.99 -0.03 -15.97
C VAL A 114 -0.32 0.06 -14.60
N ARG A 115 -1.10 -0.28 -13.58
CA ARG A 115 -0.63 -0.41 -12.19
C ARG A 115 -0.17 -1.84 -11.93
N TRP A 116 0.94 -2.21 -12.57
CA TRP A 116 1.47 -3.59 -12.49
C TRP A 116 1.74 -4.02 -11.05
N CYS A 117 2.16 -3.11 -10.17
CA CYS A 117 2.38 -3.40 -8.76
C CYS A 117 1.09 -3.82 -8.05
N THR A 118 -0.03 -3.11 -8.27
CA THR A 118 -1.34 -3.51 -7.74
C THR A 118 -1.78 -4.85 -8.32
N GLY A 119 -1.65 -5.03 -9.63
CA GLY A 119 -2.09 -6.24 -10.32
C GLY A 119 -1.30 -7.50 -9.91
N GLN A 120 0.03 -7.42 -9.96
CA GLN A 120 0.92 -8.58 -9.80
C GLN A 120 1.30 -8.85 -8.34
N LEU A 121 1.59 -7.80 -7.57
CA LEU A 121 2.07 -7.94 -6.19
C LEU A 121 0.93 -8.04 -5.17
N LYS A 122 -0.26 -7.46 -5.47
CA LYS A 122 -1.42 -7.52 -4.56
C LYS A 122 -2.54 -8.41 -5.10
N THR A 123 -3.24 -7.94 -6.13
CA THR A 123 -4.49 -8.56 -6.59
C THR A 123 -4.30 -10.00 -7.05
N HIS A 124 -3.25 -10.31 -7.82
CA HIS A 124 -2.98 -11.67 -8.26
C HIS A 124 -2.71 -12.62 -7.10
N GLN A 125 -1.93 -12.19 -6.11
CA GLN A 125 -1.60 -13.03 -4.94
C GLN A 125 -2.86 -13.33 -4.13
N ILE A 126 -3.65 -12.28 -3.82
CA ILE A 126 -4.93 -12.43 -3.11
C ILE A 126 -5.87 -13.33 -3.90
N ASN A 127 -6.08 -13.08 -5.19
CA ASN A 127 -6.99 -13.88 -6.01
C ASN A 127 -6.56 -15.34 -6.12
N LYS A 128 -5.25 -15.61 -6.20
CA LYS A 128 -4.72 -16.98 -6.20
C LYS A 128 -5.13 -17.72 -4.92
N GLU A 129 -4.98 -17.07 -3.77
CA GLU A 129 -5.35 -17.66 -2.48
C GLU A 129 -6.88 -17.79 -2.32
N LEU A 130 -7.64 -16.77 -2.71
CA LEU A 130 -9.11 -16.83 -2.67
C LEU A 130 -9.65 -17.93 -3.60
N THR A 131 -9.06 -18.15 -4.77
CA THR A 131 -9.44 -19.26 -5.67
C THR A 131 -9.14 -20.62 -5.02
N ARG A 132 -7.98 -20.76 -4.35
CA ARG A 132 -7.65 -21.97 -3.59
C ARG A 132 -8.70 -22.26 -2.51
N LEU A 133 -9.10 -21.22 -1.75
CA LEU A 133 -10.12 -21.32 -0.70
C LEU A 133 -11.52 -21.63 -1.28
N LYS A 134 -11.91 -20.99 -2.39
CA LYS A 134 -13.18 -21.27 -3.09
C LYS A 134 -13.29 -22.70 -3.60
N GLY A 135 -12.17 -23.33 -3.96
CA GLY A 135 -12.15 -24.74 -4.37
C GLY A 135 -12.42 -25.73 -3.22
N GLN A 136 -12.35 -25.26 -1.97
CA GLN A 136 -12.48 -26.08 -0.76
C GLN A 136 -13.72 -25.71 0.06
N HIS A 137 -14.19 -24.47 -0.07
CA HIS A 137 -15.21 -23.88 0.79
C HIS A 137 -16.11 -22.89 0.04
N ARG A 138 -17.29 -22.63 0.59
CA ARG A 138 -18.12 -21.50 0.18
C ARG A 138 -17.58 -20.21 0.82
N LEU A 139 -16.83 -19.43 0.04
CA LEU A 139 -16.08 -18.27 0.53
C LEU A 139 -16.95 -17.01 0.70
N GLN A 140 -16.90 -16.42 1.89
CA GLN A 140 -17.38 -15.07 2.22
C GLN A 140 -16.17 -14.15 2.38
N GLN A 141 -16.01 -13.15 1.52
CA GLN A 141 -14.87 -12.24 1.54
C GLN A 141 -15.27 -10.86 2.07
N TYR A 142 -14.53 -10.40 3.09
CA TYR A 142 -14.70 -9.09 3.74
C TYR A 142 -13.58 -8.13 3.36
N VAL A 143 -13.95 -6.89 3.01
CA VAL A 143 -13.00 -5.85 2.61
C VAL A 143 -13.29 -4.56 3.37
N GLY A 144 -12.26 -3.94 3.93
CA GLY A 144 -12.37 -2.65 4.61
C GLY A 144 -12.50 -1.51 3.61
N ILE A 145 -13.74 -1.08 3.36
CA ILE A 145 -14.07 0.17 2.67
C ILE A 145 -14.97 0.97 3.60
N ALA A 146 -14.59 2.22 3.89
CA ALA A 146 -15.37 3.09 4.76
C ALA A 146 -16.68 3.55 4.09
N ALA A 147 -17.65 3.96 4.89
CA ALA A 147 -18.98 4.37 4.44
C ALA A 147 -18.97 5.58 3.49
N ASP A 148 -18.08 6.54 3.70
CA ASP A 148 -17.84 7.70 2.83
C ASP A 148 -17.10 7.35 1.53
N GLU A 149 -16.62 6.11 1.40
CA GLU A 149 -16.01 5.54 0.21
C GLU A 149 -16.88 4.47 -0.47
N ALA A 150 -18.17 4.34 -0.11
CA ALA A 150 -19.07 3.28 -0.57
C ALA A 150 -19.20 3.16 -2.10
N HIS A 151 -18.95 4.24 -2.85
CA HIS A 151 -18.89 4.21 -4.32
C HIS A 151 -17.79 3.28 -4.89
N ARG A 152 -16.84 2.82 -4.05
CA ARG A 152 -15.78 1.87 -4.41
C ARG A 152 -16.20 0.41 -4.23
N CYS A 153 -17.35 0.15 -3.61
CA CYS A 153 -17.85 -1.20 -3.36
C CYS A 153 -18.21 -1.94 -4.66
N LYS A 154 -18.17 -3.26 -4.59
CA LYS A 154 -18.45 -4.22 -5.67
C LYS A 154 -19.25 -5.40 -5.09
N ASP A 155 -19.13 -6.58 -5.68
CA ASP A 155 -19.84 -7.78 -5.23
C ASP A 155 -19.08 -8.54 -4.11
N LEU A 156 -18.80 -7.87 -2.98
CA LEU A 156 -18.16 -8.44 -1.77
C LEU A 156 -18.85 -7.92 -0.50
N HIS A 157 -18.40 -8.35 0.69
CA HIS A 157 -18.91 -7.84 1.97
C HIS A 157 -18.12 -6.62 2.46
N TYR A 158 -18.82 -5.54 2.81
CA TYR A 158 -18.22 -4.27 3.26
C TYR A 158 -18.82 -3.79 4.60
N PRO A 159 -18.55 -4.48 5.73
CA PRO A 159 -19.24 -4.21 6.98
C PRO A 159 -19.08 -2.78 7.51
N LEU A 160 -17.96 -2.10 7.24
CA LEU A 160 -17.81 -0.70 7.64
C LEU A 160 -18.83 0.22 6.95
N VAL A 161 -19.21 -0.07 5.71
CA VAL A 161 -20.30 0.63 5.01
C VAL A 161 -21.62 0.31 5.71
N ASP A 162 -21.89 -0.97 5.98
CA ASP A 162 -23.11 -1.42 6.65
C ASP A 162 -23.26 -0.83 8.06
N TRP A 163 -22.14 -0.56 8.74
CA TRP A 163 -22.10 0.05 10.07
C TRP A 163 -22.00 1.59 10.04
N GLY A 164 -21.98 2.21 8.87
CA GLY A 164 -21.91 3.66 8.73
C GLY A 164 -20.59 4.28 9.23
N ILE A 165 -19.48 3.55 9.18
CA ILE A 165 -18.18 3.97 9.70
C ILE A 165 -17.37 4.64 8.60
N THR A 166 -17.10 5.94 8.78
CA THR A 166 -16.26 6.77 7.89
C THR A 166 -14.76 6.50 8.06
N GLU A 167 -13.93 6.94 7.11
CA GLU A 167 -12.47 6.84 7.20
C GLU A 167 -11.90 7.49 8.48
N ALA A 168 -12.47 8.62 8.89
CA ALA A 168 -12.06 9.34 10.09
C ALA A 168 -12.39 8.55 11.36
N GLN A 169 -13.60 7.99 11.43
CA GLN A 169 -14.00 7.12 12.54
C GLN A 169 -13.19 5.83 12.56
N ALA A 170 -12.89 5.23 11.41
CA ALA A 170 -12.08 4.03 11.33
C ALA A 170 -10.67 4.24 11.91
N LEU A 171 -10.05 5.38 11.61
CA LEU A 171 -8.77 5.76 12.21
C LEU A 171 -8.89 5.96 13.73
N GLN A 172 -9.90 6.71 14.18
CA GLN A 172 -10.09 6.97 15.60
C GLN A 172 -10.33 5.67 16.38
N LEU A 173 -11.17 4.78 15.87
CA LEU A 173 -11.45 3.47 16.48
C LEU A 173 -10.19 2.60 16.59
N CYS A 174 -9.27 2.70 15.63
CA CYS A 174 -7.97 2.04 15.71
C CYS A 174 -7.12 2.65 16.85
N TYR A 175 -7.06 3.98 16.95
CA TYR A 175 -6.35 4.67 18.03
C TYR A 175 -6.90 4.34 19.41
N ASP A 176 -8.23 4.31 19.57
CA ASP A 176 -8.90 3.97 20.83
C ASP A 176 -8.55 2.56 21.33
N ARG A 177 -8.15 1.67 20.41
CA ARG A 177 -7.70 0.30 20.68
C ARG A 177 -6.18 0.16 20.73
N GLY A 178 -5.46 1.28 20.73
CA GLY A 178 -4.00 1.34 20.82
C GLY A 178 -3.27 1.06 19.50
N PHE A 179 -3.93 1.05 18.35
CA PHE A 179 -3.28 0.88 17.05
C PHE A 179 -2.94 2.24 16.43
N ASP A 180 -1.69 2.68 16.61
CA ASP A 180 -1.22 4.00 16.20
C ASP A 180 -0.46 4.02 14.86
N PHE A 181 -0.30 2.85 14.22
CA PHE A 181 0.40 2.65 12.96
C PHE A 181 1.84 3.20 12.98
N GLY A 182 2.50 3.21 14.14
CA GLY A 182 3.82 3.83 14.33
C GLY A 182 3.83 5.33 14.00
N GLY A 183 2.68 6.00 14.13
CA GLY A 183 2.54 7.44 13.85
C GLY A 183 2.37 7.79 12.37
N LEU A 184 2.29 6.82 11.46
CA LEU A 184 2.18 7.09 10.02
C LEU A 184 1.02 8.03 9.68
N TYR A 185 -0.16 7.86 10.27
CA TYR A 185 -1.33 8.72 9.98
C TYR A 185 -1.25 10.13 10.60
N ARG A 186 -0.23 10.42 11.42
CA ARG A 186 0.08 11.80 11.85
C ARG A 186 0.87 12.55 10.78
N ILE A 187 1.56 11.81 9.90
CA ILE A 187 2.46 12.34 8.87
C ILE A 187 1.81 12.23 7.48
N TYR A 188 1.07 11.17 7.22
CA TYR A 188 0.54 10.80 5.91
C TYR A 188 -0.99 10.73 5.94
N HIS A 189 -1.63 11.27 4.90
CA HIS A 189 -3.06 11.05 4.70
C HIS A 189 -3.36 9.57 4.38
N ARG A 190 -2.46 8.90 3.64
CA ARG A 190 -2.57 7.46 3.35
C ARG A 190 -1.22 6.78 3.52
N ALA A 191 -1.16 5.88 4.49
CA ALA A 191 -0.04 4.96 4.71
C ALA A 191 -0.14 3.74 3.78
N SER A 192 0.19 3.93 2.49
CA SER A 192 0.30 2.83 1.51
C SER A 192 1.77 2.53 1.22
N CYS A 193 2.13 2.09 0.02
CA CYS A 193 3.53 1.93 -0.35
C CYS A 193 4.26 3.29 -0.45
N TRP A 194 5.48 3.34 0.06
CA TRP A 194 6.25 4.59 0.19
C TRP A 194 6.80 5.14 -1.13
N CYS A 195 6.89 4.31 -2.17
CA CYS A 195 7.44 4.65 -3.49
C CYS A 195 6.36 4.94 -4.55
N CYS A 196 5.14 5.31 -4.15
CA CYS A 196 4.01 5.35 -5.07
C CYS A 196 4.00 6.65 -5.90
N PRO A 197 4.03 6.58 -7.24
CA PRO A 197 4.01 7.79 -8.09
C PRO A 197 2.68 8.57 -8.00
N PHE A 198 1.64 7.96 -7.43
CA PHE A 198 0.34 8.57 -7.19
C PHE A 198 0.22 9.27 -5.84
N GLN A 199 1.28 9.30 -5.03
CA GLN A 199 1.32 10.14 -3.83
C GLN A 199 1.17 11.62 -4.19
N ARG A 200 0.54 12.36 -3.28
CA ARG A 200 0.45 13.82 -3.36
C ARG A 200 1.85 14.39 -3.13
N ILE A 201 2.13 15.56 -3.73
CA ILE A 201 3.43 16.22 -3.59
C ILE A 201 3.77 16.50 -2.12
N GLY A 202 2.78 16.89 -1.30
CA GLY A 202 2.98 17.07 0.14
C GLY A 202 3.42 15.80 0.87
N GLU A 203 2.87 14.64 0.50
CA GLU A 203 3.27 13.36 1.11
C GLU A 203 4.71 12.97 0.73
N LEU A 204 5.15 13.33 -0.49
CA LEU A 204 6.53 13.15 -0.92
C LEU A 204 7.49 14.10 -0.18
N ARG A 205 7.04 15.31 0.15
CA ARG A 205 7.77 16.22 1.02
C ARG A 205 7.92 15.62 2.43
N ASN A 206 6.83 15.06 2.97
CA ASN A 206 6.85 14.39 4.25
C ASN A 206 7.77 13.16 4.23
N LEU A 207 7.78 12.38 3.15
CA LEU A 207 8.72 11.27 2.96
C LEU A 207 10.18 11.73 3.05
N ARG A 208 10.51 12.86 2.41
CA ARG A 208 11.87 13.43 2.49
C ARG A 208 12.25 13.84 3.92
N HIS A 209 11.31 14.41 4.66
CA HIS A 209 11.56 14.96 6.00
C HIS A 209 11.56 13.91 7.11
N HIS A 210 10.62 12.97 7.05
CA HIS A 210 10.38 11.98 8.12
C HIS A 210 10.99 10.62 7.81
N HIS A 211 11.28 10.30 6.54
CA HIS A 211 11.84 9.03 6.10
C HIS A 211 12.98 9.22 5.08
N PRO A 212 14.07 9.92 5.45
CA PRO A 212 15.14 10.28 4.52
C PRO A 212 15.80 9.06 3.85
N GLU A 213 15.83 7.91 4.52
CA GLU A 213 16.34 6.66 3.93
C GLU A 213 15.41 6.12 2.82
N LEU A 214 14.09 6.15 3.02
CA LEU A 214 13.13 5.78 1.98
C LEU A 214 13.14 6.78 0.82
N TRP A 215 13.35 8.07 1.13
CA TRP A 215 13.56 9.09 0.11
C TRP A 215 14.81 8.83 -0.74
N ALA A 216 15.93 8.45 -0.11
CA ALA A 216 17.15 8.07 -0.81
C ALA A 216 16.94 6.85 -1.72
N ARG A 217 16.21 5.83 -1.24
CA ARG A 217 15.81 4.68 -2.07
C ARG A 217 14.90 5.08 -3.23
N LEU A 218 13.96 5.99 -3.00
CA LEU A 218 13.08 6.50 -4.05
C LEU A 218 13.88 7.25 -5.15
N LEU A 219 14.89 8.02 -4.75
CA LEU A 219 15.82 8.69 -5.67
C LEU A 219 16.59 7.66 -6.51
N ASP A 220 17.11 6.60 -5.89
CA ASP A 220 17.83 5.53 -6.60
C ASP A 220 16.93 4.83 -7.63
N LEU A 221 15.71 4.44 -7.23
CA LEU A 221 14.73 3.83 -8.12
C LEU A 221 14.41 4.72 -9.32
N ASP A 222 14.21 6.03 -9.11
CA ASP A 222 13.91 6.97 -10.19
C ASP A 222 15.12 7.18 -11.12
N ASN A 223 16.33 7.28 -10.56
CA ASN A 223 17.55 7.42 -11.36
C ASN A 223 17.80 6.18 -12.23
N ARG A 224 17.63 4.97 -11.68
CA ARG A 224 17.72 3.72 -12.44
C ARG A 224 16.65 3.66 -13.53
N ALA A 225 15.41 4.01 -13.21
CA ALA A 225 14.30 4.01 -14.18
C ALA A 225 14.55 4.97 -15.35
N ARG A 226 15.02 6.19 -15.06
CA ARG A 226 15.35 7.18 -16.07
C ARG A 226 16.51 6.76 -16.95
N THR A 227 17.54 6.15 -16.37
CA THR A 227 18.70 5.63 -17.10
C THR A 227 18.29 4.50 -18.04
N GLN A 228 17.46 3.57 -17.55
CA GLN A 228 17.08 2.38 -18.28
C GLN A 228 15.99 2.62 -19.33
N PHE A 229 14.99 3.44 -19.02
CA PHE A 229 13.80 3.61 -19.85
C PHE A 229 13.68 4.99 -20.50
N GLY A 230 14.65 5.88 -20.25
CA GLY A 230 14.68 7.23 -20.80
C GLY A 230 13.60 8.15 -20.22
N PRO A 231 13.34 9.31 -20.87
CA PRO A 231 12.38 10.30 -20.38
C PRO A 231 10.92 9.92 -20.69
N GLY A 232 10.64 8.71 -21.18
CA GLY A 232 9.28 8.26 -21.49
C GLY A 232 8.49 7.89 -20.22
N PRO A 233 7.20 7.52 -20.38
CA PRO A 233 6.32 7.17 -19.25
C PRO A 233 6.83 6.05 -18.34
N LEU A 234 7.72 5.17 -18.84
CA LEU A 234 8.30 4.08 -18.07
C LEU A 234 9.46 4.55 -17.16
N GLY A 235 10.18 5.59 -17.56
CA GLY A 235 11.29 6.14 -16.80
C GLY A 235 10.90 7.34 -15.92
N GLN A 236 9.71 7.92 -16.13
CA GLN A 236 9.23 9.03 -15.31
C GLN A 236 8.46 8.55 -14.08
N PHE A 237 8.94 8.93 -12.88
CA PHE A 237 8.20 8.71 -11.64
C PHE A 237 6.82 9.37 -11.66
N LYS A 238 6.74 10.67 -11.93
CA LYS A 238 5.48 11.41 -12.02
C LYS A 238 5.47 12.30 -13.25
N GLN A 239 4.27 12.56 -13.79
CA GLN A 239 4.11 13.47 -14.92
C GLN A 239 4.80 14.81 -14.63
N SER A 240 5.78 15.16 -15.46
CA SER A 240 6.58 16.39 -15.36
C SER A 240 7.52 16.50 -14.14
N TRP A 241 7.58 15.48 -13.26
CA TRP A 241 8.37 15.52 -12.03
C TRP A 241 9.22 14.25 -11.87
N SER A 242 10.54 14.43 -11.90
CA SER A 242 11.47 13.43 -11.35
C SER A 242 11.65 13.64 -9.86
N VAL A 243 12.08 12.61 -9.14
CA VAL A 243 12.33 12.68 -7.70
C VAL A 243 13.46 13.68 -7.42
N ALA A 244 14.48 13.74 -8.27
CA ALA A 244 15.54 14.76 -8.18
C ALA A 244 15.02 16.21 -8.29
N ARG A 245 14.11 16.48 -9.24
CA ARG A 245 13.50 17.82 -9.38
C ARG A 245 12.61 18.17 -8.19
N LEU A 246 11.96 17.17 -7.60
CA LEU A 246 11.22 17.35 -6.35
C LEU A 246 12.17 17.64 -5.19
N ALA A 247 13.33 16.98 -5.11
CA ALA A 247 14.35 17.26 -4.10
C ALA A 247 14.81 18.72 -4.15
N GLU A 248 15.16 19.22 -5.34
CA GLU A 248 15.54 20.63 -5.56
C GLU A 248 14.42 21.59 -5.17
N ARG A 249 13.17 21.27 -5.57
CA ARG A 249 12.01 22.07 -5.20
C ARG A 249 11.83 22.15 -3.69
N PHE A 250 11.84 21.01 -3.00
CA PHE A 250 11.64 20.96 -1.55
C PHE A 250 12.77 21.68 -0.81
N ALA A 251 14.03 21.51 -1.24
CA ALA A 251 15.15 22.24 -0.65
C ALA A 251 14.98 23.78 -0.75
N ARG A 252 14.46 24.29 -1.87
CA ARG A 252 14.14 25.72 -2.02
C ARG A 252 12.99 26.15 -1.09
N GLU A 253 11.93 25.36 -1.01
CA GLU A 253 10.77 25.64 -0.14
C GLU A 253 11.19 25.68 1.34
N ASP A 254 12.04 24.74 1.78
CA ASP A 254 12.55 24.70 3.16
C ASP A 254 13.41 25.93 3.47
N GLY A 255 14.30 26.31 2.53
CA GLY A 255 15.16 27.48 2.68
C GLY A 255 14.39 28.81 2.75
N GLN A 256 13.31 28.94 1.99
CA GLN A 256 12.41 30.11 2.04
C GLN A 256 11.61 30.17 3.35
N THR A 257 11.24 29.02 3.90
CA THR A 257 10.53 28.95 5.18
C THR A 257 11.47 29.34 6.33
N ALA A 258 12.74 28.95 6.27
CA ALA A 258 13.75 29.34 7.24
C ALA A 258 14.08 30.85 7.23
N SER A 259 13.95 31.52 6.08
CA SER A 259 14.19 32.96 5.96
C SER A 259 13.01 33.85 6.38
N ILE A 260 11.87 33.26 6.75
CA ILE A 260 10.67 33.94 7.23
C ILE A 260 10.39 33.47 8.68
N GLN A 261 11.27 33.82 9.62
CA GLN A 261 10.93 33.84 11.05
C GLN A 261 10.67 35.29 11.50
N PRO A 262 9.67 35.54 12.37
CA PRO A 262 9.21 36.89 12.71
C PRO A 262 10.27 37.66 13.50
N ASN A 263 10.38 38.95 13.19
CA ASN A 263 11.14 39.93 13.97
C ASN A 263 10.89 39.73 15.47
N ALA A 264 11.98 39.69 16.24
CA ALA A 264 11.96 39.74 17.69
C ALA A 264 11.04 40.86 18.19
N PRO A 265 10.37 40.68 19.34
CA PRO A 265 9.60 41.76 19.95
C PRO A 265 10.53 42.96 20.18
N ASN A 266 10.14 44.13 19.67
CA ASN A 266 10.76 45.39 20.04
C ASN A 266 10.52 45.59 21.54
N ASP A 267 11.54 45.34 22.35
CA ASP A 267 11.66 45.96 23.66
C ASP A 267 11.82 47.47 23.42
N ALA A 268 10.72 48.20 23.65
CA ALA A 268 10.75 49.64 23.84
C ALA A 268 9.99 49.94 25.12
N THR A 269 10.81 50.29 26.13
CA THR A 269 10.56 51.05 27.36
C THR A 269 9.29 51.90 27.41
#